data_AF-A0A4S4FLG9-F1
#
_entry.id   AF-A0A4S4FLG9-F1
#
_cell.length_a   1.000
_cell.length_b   1.000
_cell.length_c   1.000
_cell.angle_alpha   90.00
_cell.angle_beta   90.00
_cell.angle_gamma   90.00
#
_symmetry.space_group_name_H-M   'P 1'
#
loop_
_entity.id
_entity.type
_entity.pdbx_description
1 polymer ?
#
loop_
_entity_poly.entity_id
_entity_poly.type
_entity_poly.pdbx_seq_one_letter_code
_entity_poly.pdbx_strand_id
1 'polypeptide(L)'
;MRKFYKSTIGIAAAGFMLVGLAACSTSTGTDTSSSSGTSSSSAPSAEADPEPLASIPALAGVSTQVTLDQGFLDAITSLGLTPGLIGTATLEGGVLSFPITGGNVDYYDPNESYRPYVQGEIDHAGSGITLSNADGSI
;
A
#
# COMPACT_ATOMS: atom_id res chain seq x y z
N MET A 1 31.70 -31.84 -3.93
CA MET A 1 32.67 -30.94 -3.24
C MET A 1 32.68 -29.61 -3.97
N ARG A 2 31.99 -28.58 -3.46
CA ARG A 2 31.90 -27.25 -4.10
C ARG A 2 32.80 -26.31 -3.29
N LYS A 3 33.80 -25.71 -3.96
CA LYS A 3 34.88 -24.95 -3.31
C LYS A 3 34.42 -23.52 -3.00
N PHE A 4 34.57 -23.11 -1.74
CA PHE A 4 34.33 -21.75 -1.27
C PHE A 4 35.52 -20.86 -1.63
N TYR A 5 35.29 -19.78 -2.37
CA TYR A 5 36.30 -18.74 -2.56
C TYR A 5 36.04 -17.61 -1.57
N LYS A 6 36.92 -17.52 -0.57
CA LYS A 6 36.99 -16.42 0.39
C LYS A 6 37.79 -15.30 -0.29
N SER A 7 37.20 -14.13 -0.50
CA SER A 7 37.96 -12.90 -0.81
C SER A 7 37.75 -11.90 0.31
N THR A 8 38.80 -11.72 1.10
CA THR A 8 39.00 -10.65 2.06
C THR A 8 39.77 -9.53 1.35
N ILE A 9 39.18 -8.34 1.23
CA ILE A 9 39.91 -7.11 0.91
C ILE A 9 39.59 -6.11 2.01
N GLY A 10 40.65 -5.64 2.65
CA GLY A 10 40.61 -4.76 3.81
C GLY A 10 40.99 -3.32 3.48
N ILE A 11 40.44 -2.43 4.32
CA ILE A 11 41.05 -1.28 5.01
C ILE A 11 41.47 -0.03 4.20
N ALA A 12 40.77 1.05 4.60
CA ALA A 12 41.20 2.44 4.84
C ALA A 12 41.47 3.40 3.68
N ALA A 13 40.72 4.50 3.71
CA ALA A 13 41.33 5.82 3.89
C ALA A 13 40.32 6.74 4.59
N ALA A 14 40.71 7.25 5.76
CA ALA A 14 40.07 8.39 6.40
C ALA A 14 40.65 9.68 5.80
N GLY A 15 39.81 10.72 5.66
CA GLY A 15 40.31 12.10 5.59
C GLY A 15 39.49 13.08 4.75
N PHE A 16 38.87 14.04 5.47
CA PHE A 16 38.55 15.44 5.08
C PHE A 16 37.61 15.66 3.87
N MET A 17 36.63 16.57 3.86
CA MET A 17 36.50 17.90 4.46
C MET A 17 35.01 18.24 4.68
N LEU A 18 34.70 18.87 5.82
CA LEU A 18 33.46 19.64 6.02
C LEU A 18 33.58 20.97 5.27
N VAL A 19 32.78 21.18 4.21
CA VAL A 19 32.52 22.51 3.64
C VAL A 19 31.07 22.59 3.16
N GLY A 20 30.31 23.53 3.75
CA GLY A 20 29.32 24.32 3.02
C GLY A 20 27.87 23.83 3.00
N LEU A 21 27.06 24.37 3.91
CA LEU A 21 25.63 24.60 3.69
C LEU A 21 25.45 25.52 2.46
N ALA A 22 24.71 25.07 1.44
CA ALA A 22 23.64 25.80 0.74
C ALA A 22 23.37 25.21 -0.66
N ALA A 23 22.08 25.21 -1.02
CA ALA A 23 21.51 24.98 -2.35
C ALA A 23 21.27 23.52 -2.79
N CYS A 24 20.08 23.02 -2.43
CA CYS A 24 19.26 22.26 -3.35
C CYS A 24 19.23 22.94 -4.74
N SER A 25 19.28 22.12 -5.79
CA SER A 25 18.94 22.37 -7.20
C SER A 25 20.00 23.00 -8.14
N THR A 26 20.71 22.08 -8.82
CA THR A 26 20.87 21.99 -10.29
C THR A 26 21.97 22.82 -11.00
N SER A 27 23.02 22.16 -11.52
CA SER A 27 23.18 21.80 -12.96
C SER A 27 24.64 21.50 -13.32
N THR A 28 24.88 20.45 -14.10
CA THR A 28 26.12 20.28 -14.90
C THR A 28 25.89 20.96 -16.24
N GLY A 29 26.62 22.03 -16.52
CA GLY A 29 26.52 22.75 -17.79
C GLY A 29 27.29 22.07 -18.93
N THR A 30 26.62 21.91 -20.07
CA THR A 30 27.18 22.15 -21.40
C THR A 30 26.11 22.89 -22.21
N ASP A 31 26.53 23.92 -22.92
CA ASP A 31 25.75 25.00 -23.52
C ASP A 31 24.59 24.57 -24.42
N THR A 32 23.41 25.21 -24.26
CA THR A 32 22.53 25.68 -25.35
C THR A 32 21.49 26.64 -24.75
N SER A 33 21.52 27.88 -25.23
CA SER A 33 20.57 28.96 -24.96
C SER A 33 19.12 28.49 -25.04
N SER A 34 18.25 28.90 -24.11
CA SER A 34 16.83 29.20 -24.39
C SER A 34 16.15 29.79 -23.15
N SER A 35 15.83 31.09 -23.26
CA SER A 35 14.65 31.77 -22.72
C SER A 35 14.16 31.40 -21.32
N SER A 36 14.28 32.39 -20.43
CA SER A 36 13.33 32.65 -19.35
C SER A 36 11.89 32.67 -19.89
N GLY A 37 11.23 31.52 -19.84
CA GLY A 37 9.79 31.40 -19.99
C GLY A 37 9.17 31.28 -18.61
N THR A 38 8.46 32.31 -18.19
CA THR A 38 7.57 32.29 -17.03
C THR A 38 6.77 30.99 -17.01
N SER A 39 7.06 30.09 -16.08
CA SER A 39 6.18 28.96 -15.78
C SER A 39 4.93 29.52 -15.12
N SER A 40 3.98 29.94 -15.95
CA SER A 40 2.60 30.05 -15.49
C SER A 40 2.12 28.63 -15.28
N SER A 41 2.27 28.14 -14.05
CA SER A 41 1.67 26.89 -13.60
C SER A 41 0.16 27.08 -13.69
N SER A 42 -0.42 26.74 -14.83
CA SER A 42 -1.87 26.54 -14.92
C SER A 42 -2.19 25.46 -13.89
N ALA A 43 -2.86 25.86 -12.81
CA ALA A 43 -3.49 24.89 -11.92
C ALA A 43 -4.38 24.01 -12.80
N PRO A 44 -4.30 22.67 -12.71
CA PRO A 44 -5.24 21.84 -13.46
C PRO A 44 -6.64 22.24 -13.03
N SER A 45 -7.45 22.68 -13.99
CA SER A 45 -8.89 22.79 -13.80
C SER A 45 -9.37 21.40 -13.40
N ALA A 46 -10.10 21.30 -12.30
CA ALA A 46 -10.75 20.05 -11.93
C ALA A 46 -11.70 19.66 -13.06
N GLU A 47 -11.39 18.59 -13.79
CA GLU A 47 -12.35 17.91 -14.65
C GLU A 47 -13.50 17.45 -13.76
N ALA A 48 -14.73 17.64 -14.22
CA ALA A 48 -15.90 17.07 -13.54
C ALA A 48 -15.78 15.55 -13.57
N ASP A 49 -16.04 14.89 -12.44
CA ASP A 49 -16.14 13.43 -12.41
C ASP A 49 -17.26 12.99 -13.38
N PRO A 50 -17.02 11.96 -14.22
CA PRO A 50 -18.01 11.48 -15.17
C PRO A 50 -19.23 10.90 -14.45
N GLU A 51 -20.36 10.81 -15.15
CA GLU A 51 -21.54 10.12 -14.61
C GLU A 51 -21.32 8.60 -14.64
N PRO A 52 -21.61 7.87 -13.54
CA PRO A 52 -21.50 6.42 -13.53
C PRO A 52 -22.57 5.79 -14.43
N LEU A 53 -22.18 4.75 -15.17
CA LEU A 53 -23.10 3.93 -15.96
C LEU A 53 -24.03 3.10 -15.07
N ALA A 54 -23.55 2.72 -13.88
CA ALA A 54 -24.33 2.00 -12.89
C ALA A 54 -23.82 2.29 -11.47
N SER A 55 -24.74 2.29 -10.51
CA SER A 55 -24.45 2.50 -9.09
C SER A 55 -25.17 1.46 -8.23
N ILE A 56 -24.48 0.94 -7.24
CA ILE A 56 -25.01 0.09 -6.18
C ILE A 56 -24.83 0.86 -4.87
N PRO A 57 -25.90 1.45 -4.31
CA PRO A 57 -25.79 2.37 -3.18
C PRO A 57 -25.58 1.67 -1.83
N ALA A 58 -25.82 0.36 -1.75
CA ALA A 58 -25.64 -0.43 -0.54
C ALA A 58 -25.20 -1.86 -0.89
N LEU A 59 -24.02 -2.25 -0.40
CA LEU A 59 -23.51 -3.62 -0.48
C LEU A 59 -23.93 -4.41 0.75
N ALA A 60 -24.43 -5.63 0.55
CA ALA A 60 -24.73 -6.57 1.62
C ALA A 60 -24.83 -8.02 1.10
N GLY A 61 -24.82 -8.99 2.02
CA GLY A 61 -25.21 -10.38 1.74
C GLY A 61 -24.08 -11.34 1.32
N VAL A 62 -22.84 -10.87 1.28
CA VAL A 62 -21.63 -11.67 0.98
C VAL A 62 -20.46 -11.23 1.87
N SER A 63 -19.35 -11.97 1.86
CA SER A 63 -18.13 -11.68 2.63
C SER A 63 -16.92 -11.49 1.74
N THR A 64 -15.96 -10.68 2.18
CA THR A 64 -14.60 -10.69 1.63
C THR A 64 -13.79 -11.77 2.35
N GLN A 65 -12.91 -12.45 1.62
CA GLN A 65 -12.14 -13.56 2.16
C GLN A 65 -10.65 -13.36 1.93
N VAL A 66 -9.84 -13.68 2.95
CA VAL A 66 -8.38 -13.60 2.93
C VAL A 66 -7.83 -14.95 3.34
N THR A 67 -7.19 -15.64 2.41
CA THR A 67 -6.47 -16.88 2.71
C THR A 67 -5.14 -16.55 3.38
N LEU A 68 -4.91 -17.14 4.55
CA LEU A 68 -3.67 -16.98 5.31
C LEU A 68 -2.61 -17.92 4.74
N ASP A 69 -1.44 -17.35 4.44
CA ASP A 69 -0.27 -18.14 4.08
C ASP A 69 0.30 -18.88 5.29
N GLN A 70 0.82 -20.09 5.08
CA GLN A 70 1.39 -20.88 6.17
C GLN A 70 2.60 -20.19 6.81
N GLY A 71 3.44 -19.51 6.02
CA GLY A 71 4.58 -18.77 6.53
C GLY A 71 4.18 -17.60 7.43
N PHE A 72 3.01 -17.00 7.19
CA PHE A 72 2.45 -15.97 8.09
C PHE A 72 2.02 -16.57 9.44
N LEU A 73 1.34 -17.71 9.43
CA LEU A 73 0.93 -18.41 10.65
C LEU A 73 2.13 -18.87 11.49
N ASP A 74 3.16 -19.39 10.81
CA ASP A 74 4.41 -19.81 11.46
C ASP A 74 5.14 -18.61 12.08
N ALA A 75 5.16 -17.46 11.38
CA ALA A 75 5.77 -16.23 11.89
C ALA A 75 5.04 -15.70 13.14
N ILE A 76 3.70 -15.66 13.13
CA ILE A 76 2.88 -15.28 14.30
C ILE A 76 3.21 -16.18 15.49
N THR A 77 3.25 -17.49 15.26
CA THR A 77 3.56 -18.49 16.30
C THR A 77 4.98 -18.29 16.84
N SER A 78 5.96 -18.06 15.96
CA SER A 78 7.35 -17.79 16.34
C SER A 78 7.51 -16.52 17.17
N LEU A 79 6.65 -15.53 16.97
CA LEU A 79 6.63 -14.28 17.74
C LEU A 79 5.87 -14.42 19.07
N GLY A 80 5.29 -15.59 19.36
CA GLY A 80 4.52 -15.84 20.58
C GLY A 80 3.16 -15.11 20.61
N LEU A 81 2.65 -14.71 19.45
CA LEU A 81 1.37 -14.05 19.31
C LEU A 81 0.26 -15.09 19.08
N THR A 82 -0.88 -14.89 19.73
CA THR A 82 -2.08 -15.70 19.59
C THR A 82 -3.09 -14.91 18.76
N PRO A 83 -3.48 -15.41 17.57
CA PRO A 83 -4.51 -14.79 16.78
C PRO A 83 -5.90 -15.03 17.39
N GLY A 84 -6.73 -14.00 17.36
CA GLY A 84 -8.14 -14.06 17.73
C GLY A 84 -9.02 -13.33 16.73
N LEU A 85 -10.34 -13.55 16.85
CA LEU A 85 -11.35 -12.95 15.99
C LEU A 85 -12.16 -11.91 16.77
N ILE A 86 -12.56 -10.84 16.09
CA ILE A 86 -13.43 -9.80 16.62
C ILE A 86 -14.78 -9.86 15.90
N GLY A 87 -15.85 -9.85 16.69
CA GLY A 87 -17.23 -9.81 16.24
C GLY A 87 -17.61 -10.98 15.34
N THR A 88 -18.00 -10.66 14.10
CA THR A 88 -18.56 -11.63 13.14
C THR A 88 -17.55 -12.17 12.12
N ALA A 89 -16.26 -11.81 12.24
CA ALA A 89 -15.22 -12.44 11.43
C ALA A 89 -15.14 -13.94 11.74
N THR A 90 -14.89 -14.76 10.73
CA THR A 90 -14.68 -16.21 10.90
C THR A 90 -13.32 -16.64 10.36
N LEU A 91 -12.80 -17.76 10.88
CA LEU A 91 -11.59 -18.41 10.40
C LEU A 91 -11.86 -19.90 10.20
N GLU A 92 -11.91 -20.34 8.95
CA GLU A 92 -12.15 -21.74 8.59
C GLU A 92 -11.13 -22.20 7.56
N GLY A 93 -10.45 -23.31 7.84
CA GLY A 93 -9.47 -23.88 6.89
C GLY A 93 -8.34 -22.93 6.49
N GLY A 94 -7.96 -21.98 7.36
CA GLY A 94 -6.95 -20.96 7.06
C GLY A 94 -7.47 -19.77 6.25
N VAL A 95 -8.78 -19.66 6.03
CA VAL A 95 -9.42 -18.54 5.33
C VAL A 95 -10.13 -17.66 6.35
N LEU A 96 -9.74 -16.39 6.42
CA LEU A 96 -10.47 -15.37 7.14
C LEU A 96 -11.63 -14.87 6.29
N SER A 97 -12.82 -14.80 6.86
CA SER A 97 -14.01 -14.24 6.23
C SER A 97 -14.50 -13.02 6.99
N PHE A 98 -14.66 -11.91 6.29
CA PHE A 98 -15.18 -10.65 6.82
C PHE A 98 -16.52 -10.33 6.15
N PRO A 99 -17.65 -10.46 6.85
CA PRO A 99 -18.96 -10.10 6.32
C PRO A 99 -18.99 -8.65 5.83
N ILE A 100 -19.59 -8.40 4.66
CA ILE A 100 -19.84 -7.05 4.17
C ILE A 100 -21.09 -6.51 4.87
N THR A 101 -20.90 -5.37 5.52
CA THR A 101 -21.91 -4.69 6.34
C THR A 101 -22.48 -3.43 5.68
N GLY A 102 -21.83 -2.94 4.63
CA GLY A 102 -22.17 -1.71 3.96
C GLY A 102 -21.18 -1.36 2.85
N GLY A 103 -21.19 -0.08 2.47
CA GLY A 103 -20.44 0.44 1.34
C GLY A 103 -21.28 0.55 0.05
N ASN A 104 -20.67 1.11 -0.98
CA ASN A 104 -21.28 1.37 -2.29
C ASN A 104 -20.27 1.08 -3.40
N VAL A 105 -20.76 0.87 -4.62
CA VAL A 105 -19.92 0.75 -5.82
C VAL A 105 -20.54 1.50 -6.98
N ASP A 106 -19.72 2.26 -7.68
CA ASP A 106 -20.01 2.91 -8.95
C ASP A 106 -19.17 2.29 -10.07
N TYR A 107 -19.80 2.12 -11.22
CA TYR A 107 -19.19 1.61 -12.44
C TYR A 107 -19.23 2.66 -13.54
N TYR A 108 -18.06 3.01 -14.07
CA TYR A 108 -17.83 4.02 -15.10
C TYR A 108 -17.48 3.37 -16.45
N ASP A 109 -17.64 4.12 -17.54
CA ASP A 109 -17.38 3.59 -18.88
C ASP A 109 -15.88 3.26 -19.10
N PRO A 110 -15.52 1.99 -19.39
CA PRO A 110 -14.14 1.64 -19.72
C PRO A 110 -13.66 2.20 -21.06
N ASN A 111 -14.52 2.78 -21.90
CA ASN A 111 -14.10 3.46 -23.13
C ASN A 111 -13.65 4.91 -22.89
N GLU A 112 -14.00 5.50 -21.76
CA GLU A 112 -13.53 6.82 -21.36
C GLU A 112 -12.15 6.77 -20.71
N SER A 113 -11.51 7.92 -20.49
CA SER A 113 -10.21 8.03 -19.84
C SER A 113 -10.27 7.86 -18.30
N TYR A 114 -11.46 7.88 -17.70
CA TYR A 114 -11.63 7.85 -16.25
C TYR A 114 -11.31 6.49 -15.64
N ARG A 115 -10.38 6.45 -14.67
CA ARG A 115 -9.89 5.21 -14.06
C ARG A 115 -9.61 5.39 -12.56
N PRO A 116 -9.82 4.34 -11.75
CA PRO A 116 -10.36 3.02 -12.11
C PRO A 116 -11.85 3.04 -12.48
N TYR A 117 -12.31 2.09 -13.30
CA TYR A 117 -13.69 2.06 -13.81
C TYR A 117 -14.70 1.42 -12.84
N VAL A 118 -14.23 0.76 -11.78
CA VAL A 118 -15.05 0.36 -10.62
C VAL A 118 -14.47 1.07 -9.42
N GLN A 119 -15.29 1.86 -8.73
CA GLN A 119 -14.89 2.59 -7.53
C GLN A 119 -15.94 2.44 -6.46
N GLY A 120 -15.55 2.61 -5.21
CA GLY A 120 -16.47 2.43 -4.11
C GLY A 120 -15.77 2.17 -2.79
N GLU A 121 -16.57 1.86 -1.79
CA GLU A 121 -16.17 1.50 -0.45
C GLU A 121 -16.84 0.18 -0.06
N ILE A 122 -16.16 -0.61 0.76
CA ILE A 122 -16.69 -1.86 1.32
C ILE A 122 -16.48 -1.82 2.83
N ASP A 123 -17.58 -1.91 3.57
CA ASP A 123 -17.54 -1.84 5.03
C ASP A 123 -17.59 -3.22 5.68
N HIS A 124 -16.73 -3.42 6.68
CA HIS A 124 -16.66 -4.64 7.51
C HIS A 124 -16.87 -4.33 9.00
N ALA A 125 -17.81 -3.42 9.30
CA ALA A 125 -18.00 -2.87 10.63
C ALA A 125 -18.25 -3.97 11.68
N GLY A 126 -17.51 -3.91 12.78
CA GLY A 126 -17.62 -4.87 13.88
C GLY A 126 -16.94 -6.22 13.62
N SER A 127 -16.35 -6.45 12.45
CA SER A 127 -15.52 -7.63 12.16
C SER A 127 -14.03 -7.25 12.20
N GLY A 128 -13.19 -8.15 12.71
CA GLY A 128 -11.75 -7.90 12.72
C GLY A 128 -10.93 -9.07 13.24
N ILE A 129 -9.63 -8.84 13.31
CA ILE A 129 -8.66 -9.74 13.93
C ILE A 129 -7.95 -9.05 15.08
N THR A 130 -7.55 -9.84 16.06
CA THR A 130 -6.71 -9.40 17.17
C THR A 130 -5.49 -10.31 17.25
N LEU A 131 -4.37 -9.76 17.72
CA LEU A 131 -3.18 -10.51 18.07
C LEU A 131 -2.88 -10.19 19.51
N SER A 132 -2.84 -11.19 20.38
CA SER A 132 -2.48 -11.02 21.79
C SER A 132 -1.20 -11.76 22.10
N ASN A 133 -0.43 -11.30 23.08
CA ASN A 133 0.66 -12.08 23.64
C ASN A 133 0.13 -13.38 24.28
N ALA A 134 1.03 -14.31 24.59
CA ALA A 134 0.69 -15.57 25.24
C ALA A 134 0.02 -15.41 26.63
N ASP A 135 0.24 -14.26 27.30
CA ASP A 135 -0.40 -13.91 28.57
C ASP A 135 -1.79 -13.23 28.40
N GLY A 136 -2.25 -13.05 27.16
CA GLY A 136 -3.54 -12.45 26.82
C GLY A 136 -3.54 -10.91 26.78
N SER A 137 -2.38 -10.26 26.96
CA SER A 137 -2.27 -8.82 26.72
C SER A 137 -2.32 -8.50 25.22
N ILE A 138 -2.97 -7.39 24.85
CA ILE A 138 -3.11 -6.90 23.46
C ILE A 138 -2.09 -5.79 23.20
#